data_AF-A0A1W9Q9N6-F1
#
_entry.id   AF-A0A1W9Q9N6-F1
#
_cell.length_a   1.000
_cell.length_b   1.000
_cell.length_c   1.000
_cell.angle_alpha   90.00
_cell.angle_beta   90.00
_cell.angle_gamma   90.00
#
_symmetry.space_group_name_H-M   'P 1'
#
loop_
_entity.id
_entity.type
_entity.pdbx_description
1 polymer ?
#
loop_
_entity_poly.entity_id
_entity_poly.type
_entity_poly.pdbx_seq_one_letter_code
_entity_poly.pdbx_strand_id
1 'polypeptide(L)'
;MSIEIKTIPIGGNFRQFLDVVDLIYQNDRHYVRPLDFELKGRLSKNYPFWQHARGIAFTAHKDGVCVGRITAQIDDLWNERHGSKTAFFG
;
A
#
# COMPACT_ATOMS: atom_id res chain seq x y z
N MET A 1 0.62 5.84 24.60
CA MET A 1 0.56 6.19 23.16
C MET A 1 -0.07 5.02 22.43
N SER A 2 -1.26 5.20 21.86
CA SER A 2 -1.93 4.18 21.04
C SER A 2 -1.63 4.42 19.56
N ILE A 3 -1.58 3.34 18.78
CA ILE A 3 -1.54 3.38 17.32
C ILE A 3 -2.90 2.92 16.82
N GLU A 4 -3.51 3.71 15.95
CA GLU A 4 -4.73 3.35 15.23
C GLU A 4 -4.35 2.85 13.82
N ILE A 5 -4.91 1.70 13.40
CA ILE A 5 -4.71 1.16 12.06
C ILE A 5 -5.97 1.40 11.24
N LYS A 6 -5.82 2.05 10.08
CA LYS A 6 -6.91 2.30 9.13
C LYS A 6 -6.70 1.48 7.87
N THR A 7 -7.76 0.85 7.39
CA THR A 7 -7.77 0.11 6.13
C THR A 7 -8.16 1.02 4.96
N ILE A 8 -7.58 0.75 3.80
CA ILE A 8 -7.88 1.43 2.54
C ILE A 8 -8.10 0.33 1.49
N PRO A 9 -9.33 0.16 0.96
CA PRO A 9 -9.55 -0.78 -0.14
C PRO A 9 -8.84 -0.29 -1.40
N ILE A 10 -8.48 -1.21 -2.30
CA ILE A 10 -7.94 -0.85 -3.63
C ILE A 10 -8.93 0.08 -4.36
N GLY A 11 -8.40 1.14 -4.98
CA GLY A 11 -9.15 2.27 -5.54
C GLY A 11 -9.79 3.20 -4.52
N GLY A 12 -9.47 3.07 -3.23
CA GLY A 12 -9.91 3.99 -2.18
C GLY A 12 -9.12 5.31 -2.14
N ASN A 13 -9.22 6.03 -1.03
CA ASN A 13 -8.48 7.26 -0.82
C ASN A 13 -7.06 6.96 -0.31
N PHE A 14 -6.07 7.13 -1.19
CA PHE A 14 -4.66 6.87 -0.89
C PHE A 14 -3.86 8.12 -0.50
N ARG A 15 -4.48 9.28 -0.23
CA ARG A 15 -3.73 10.51 0.02
C ARG A 15 -2.74 10.38 1.17
N GLN A 16 -3.21 9.97 2.35
CA GLN A 16 -2.34 9.78 3.52
C GLN A 16 -1.34 8.63 3.33
N PHE A 17 -1.71 7.62 2.54
CA PHE A 17 -0.78 6.54 2.17
C PHE A 17 0.36 7.05 1.30
N LEU A 18 0.10 7.95 0.34
CA LEU A 18 1.14 8.50 -0.51
C LEU A 18 2.00 9.52 0.24
N ASP A 19 1.37 10.41 0.99
CA ASP A 19 2.05 11.54 1.65
C ASP A 19 2.93 11.13 2.83
N VAL A 20 2.64 10.01 3.52
CA VAL A 20 3.41 9.59 4.70
C VAL A 20 4.88 9.28 4.41
N VAL A 21 5.25 9.05 3.14
CA VAL A 21 6.64 8.84 2.77
C VAL A 21 7.51 10.07 3.06
N ASP A 22 6.94 11.28 2.99
CA ASP A 22 7.67 12.51 3.31
C ASP A 22 8.08 12.52 4.79
N LEU A 23 7.23 11.96 5.68
CA LEU A 23 7.54 11.83 7.10
C LEU A 23 8.52 10.68 7.36
N ILE A 24 8.31 9.52 6.72
CA ILE A 24 9.14 8.32 6.91
C ILE A 24 10.58 8.60 6.47
N TYR A 25 10.76 9.26 5.33
CA TYR A 25 12.07 9.51 4.72
C TYR A 25 12.58 10.94 4.94
N GLN A 26 11.98 11.73 5.85
CA GLN A 26 12.35 13.13 6.09
C GLN A 26 13.84 13.36 6.38
N ASN A 27 14.52 12.35 6.94
CA ASN A 27 15.94 12.42 7.32
C ASN A 27 16.87 11.72 6.32
N ASP A 28 16.34 11.11 5.27
CA ASP A 28 17.13 10.44 4.22
C ASP A 28 17.40 11.42 3.08
N ARG A 29 18.65 11.90 3.00
CA ARG A 29 19.09 12.84 1.95
C ARG A 29 19.12 12.24 0.55
N HIS A 30 19.05 10.93 0.42
CA HIS A 30 19.11 10.23 -0.85
C HIS A 30 17.75 9.70 -1.30
N TYR A 31 16.70 9.91 -0.50
CA TYR A 31 15.36 9.48 -0.86
C TYR A 31 14.82 10.28 -2.05
N VAL A 32 14.38 9.55 -3.07
CA VAL A 32 13.67 10.12 -4.23
C VAL A 32 12.26 9.54 -4.22
N ARG A 33 11.26 10.40 -3.97
CA ARG A 33 9.86 10.00 -3.95
C ARG A 33 9.43 9.47 -5.32
N PRO A 34 8.84 8.26 -5.41
CA PRO A 34 8.23 7.77 -6.64
C PRO A 34 7.13 8.72 -7.12
N LEU A 35 6.86 8.73 -8.43
CA LEU A 35 5.77 9.54 -8.97
C LEU A 35 4.43 9.06 -8.41
N ASP A 36 3.73 9.94 -7.71
CA ASP A 36 2.41 9.65 -7.13
C ASP A 36 1.41 9.15 -8.19
N PHE A 37 1.50 9.65 -9.43
CA PHE A 37 0.67 9.20 -10.54
C PHE A 37 0.85 7.71 -10.84
N GLU A 38 2.10 7.22 -10.81
CA GLU A 38 2.41 5.80 -11.05
C GLU A 38 1.85 4.92 -9.93
N LEU A 39 2.08 5.31 -8.67
CA LEU A 39 1.56 4.58 -7.51
C LEU A 39 0.03 4.55 -7.50
N LYS A 40 -0.63 5.68 -7.79
CA LYS A 40 -2.10 5.76 -7.95
C LYS A 40 -2.58 4.86 -9.08
N GLY A 41 -1.84 4.78 -10.18
CA GLY A 41 -2.12 3.86 -11.29
C GLY A 41 -2.16 2.41 -10.82
N ARG A 42 -1.13 1.95 -10.09
CA ARG A 42 -1.06 0.57 -9.56
C ARG A 42 -2.15 0.27 -8.52
N LEU A 43 -2.51 1.26 -7.70
CA LEU A 43 -3.51 1.14 -6.64
C LEU A 43 -4.95 1.39 -7.12
N SER A 44 -5.14 1.72 -8.39
CA SER A 44 -6.44 1.84 -9.03
C SER A 44 -7.05 0.46 -9.24
N LYS A 45 -8.38 0.34 -9.09
CA LYS A 45 -9.13 -0.88 -9.42
C LYS A 45 -8.97 -1.32 -10.88
N ASN A 46 -8.60 -0.40 -11.77
CA ASN A 46 -8.47 -0.67 -13.20
C ASN A 46 -7.09 -1.26 -13.57
N TYR A 47 -6.15 -1.35 -12.63
CA TYR A 47 -4.85 -1.94 -12.91
C TYR A 47 -5.00 -3.46 -13.16
N PRO A 48 -4.51 -4.02 -14.29
CA PRO A 48 -4.80 -5.40 -14.68
C PRO A 48 -4.48 -6.47 -13.65
N PHE A 49 -3.48 -6.23 -12.78
CA PHE A 49 -3.13 -7.13 -11.68
C PHE A 49 -4.35 -7.48 -10.80
N TRP A 50 -5.26 -6.54 -10.56
CA TRP A 50 -6.43 -6.77 -9.72
C TRP A 50 -7.52 -7.63 -10.37
N GLN A 51 -7.35 -8.06 -11.62
CA GLN A 51 -8.27 -9.01 -12.26
C GLN A 51 -8.11 -10.43 -11.68
N HIS A 52 -6.94 -10.75 -11.14
CA HIS A 52 -6.60 -12.06 -10.57
C HIS A 52 -5.99 -11.97 -9.17
N ALA A 53 -5.92 -10.76 -8.60
CA ALA A 53 -5.37 -10.52 -7.28
C ALA A 53 -6.35 -9.70 -6.44
N ARG A 54 -6.28 -9.90 -5.13
CA ARG A 54 -7.04 -9.12 -4.14
C ARG A 54 -6.05 -8.45 -3.20
N GLY A 55 -6.34 -7.20 -2.85
CA GLY A 55 -5.44 -6.43 -1.99
C GLY A 55 -6.18 -5.46 -1.08
N ILE A 56 -5.42 -4.97 -0.11
CA ILE A 56 -5.82 -3.93 0.82
C ILE A 56 -4.57 -3.17 1.24
N ALA A 57 -4.74 -1.90 1.53
CA ALA A 57 -3.68 -1.09 2.12
C ALA A 57 -4.04 -0.70 3.56
N PHE A 58 -3.00 -0.42 4.34
CA PHE A 58 -3.11 0.00 5.71
C PHE A 58 -2.30 1.26 5.93
N THR A 59 -2.79 2.12 6.83
CA THR A 59 -2.02 3.24 7.37
C THR A 59 -2.03 3.17 8.90
N ALA A 60 -0.89 3.47 9.51
CA ALA A 60 -0.73 3.54 10.95
C ALA A 60 -0.79 5.01 11.39
N HIS A 61 -1.59 5.30 12.41
CA HIS A 61 -1.82 6.65 12.91
C HIS A 61 -1.42 6.75 14.38
N LYS A 62 -0.52 7.67 14.69
CA LYS A 62 -0.09 8.00 16.05
C LYS A 62 -0.57 9.41 16.37
N ASP A 63 -1.41 9.55 17.40
CA ASP A 63 -1.97 10.85 17.81
C ASP A 63 -2.64 11.60 16.63
N GLY A 64 -3.32 10.86 15.74
CA GLY A 64 -3.98 11.38 14.54
C GLY A 64 -3.07 11.63 13.33
N VAL A 65 -1.75 11.49 13.48
CA VAL A 65 -0.76 11.66 12.41
C VAL A 65 -0.47 10.31 11.76
N CYS A 66 -0.58 10.24 10.42
CA CYS A 66 -0.15 9.06 9.67
C CYS A 66 1.38 8.91 9.79
N VAL A 67 1.84 7.78 10.32
CA VAL A 67 3.27 7.49 10.60
C VAL A 67 3.78 6.25 9.88
N GLY A 68 2.92 5.52 9.17
CA GLY A 68 3.32 4.32 8.46
C GLY A 68 2.29 3.88 7.43
N ARG A 69 2.74 3.08 6.48
CA ARG A 69 1.91 2.48 5.44
C ARG A 69 2.42 1.11 5.03
N ILE A 70 1.53 0.28 4.50
CA ILE A 70 1.87 -1.01 3.87
C ILE A 70 0.70 -1.48 3.01
N THR A 71 0.95 -2.20 1.92
CA THR A 71 -0.08 -3.00 1.23
C THR A 71 0.06 -4.48 1.57
N ALA A 72 -1.04 -5.20 1.47
CA ALA A 72 -1.07 -6.64 1.48
C ALA A 72 -1.92 -7.11 0.30
N GLN A 73 -1.43 -8.11 -0.42
CA GLN A 73 -2.10 -8.65 -1.58
C GLN A 73 -1.88 -10.16 -1.72
N ILE A 74 -2.89 -10.82 -2.28
CA ILE A 74 -2.85 -12.22 -2.67
C ILE A 74 -3.05 -12.25 -4.17
N ASP A 75 -2.10 -12.84 -4.89
CA ASP A 75 -2.25 -13.19 -6.30
C ASP A 75 -2.80 -14.61 -6.38
N ASP A 76 -4.08 -14.72 -6.76
CA ASP A 76 -4.76 -16.01 -6.83
C ASP A 76 -4.18 -16.87 -7.98
N LEU A 77 -3.75 -16.25 -9.08
CA LEU A 77 -3.12 -16.92 -10.22
C LEU A 77 -1.73 -17.47 -9.85
N TRP A 78 -0.96 -16.74 -9.05
CA TRP A 78 0.32 -17.23 -8.53
C TRP A 78 0.13 -18.51 -7.71
N ASN A 79 -0.83 -18.48 -6.78
CA ASN A 79 -1.12 -19.60 -5.90
C ASN A 79 -1.66 -20.82 -6.66
N GLU A 80 -2.52 -20.61 -7.66
CA GLU A 80 -2.98 -21.67 -8.56
C GLU A 80 -1.81 -22.32 -9.31
N ARG A 81 -0.94 -21.51 -9.91
CA ARG A 81 0.18 -22.00 -10.72
C ARG A 81 1.21 -22.79 -9.93
N HIS A 82 1.48 -22.41 -8.68
CA HIS A 82 2.56 -22.98 -7.88
C HIS A 82 2.08 -23.90 -6.75
N GLY A 83 0.76 -24.07 -6.59
CA GLY A 83 0.18 -24.83 -5.48
C GLY A 83 0.53 -24.25 -4.10
N SER A 84 0.73 -22.94 -4.02
CA SER A 84 1.16 -22.24 -2.79
C SER A 84 0.00 -21.57 -2.06
N LYS A 85 0.25 -21.17 -0.80
CA LYS A 85 -0.64 -20.30 -0.01
C LYS A 85 0.13 -19.04 0.39
N THR A 86 0.54 -18.28 -0.61
CA THR A 86 1.42 -17.12 -0.47
C THR A 86 0.63 -15.82 -0.58
N ALA A 87 1.04 -14.85 0.23
CA ALA A 87 0.63 -13.46 0.15
C ALA A 87 1.89 -12.57 0.09
N PHE A 88 1.74 -11.36 -0.41
CA PHE A 88 2.81 -10.39 -0.57
C PHE A 88 2.47 -9.11 0.19
N PHE A 89 3.49 -8.42 0.67
CA PHE A 89 3.38 -7.12 1.32
C PHE A 89 4.48 -6.19 0.81
N GLY A 90 4.20 -4.88 0.79
CA GLY A 90 5.11 -3.85 0.29
C GLY A 90 4.53 -2.45 0.32
#